data_AF-A0A1C6DFA5-F1
#
_entry.id   AF-A0A1C6DFA5-F1
#
_cell.length_a   1.000
_cell.length_b   1.000
_cell.length_c   1.000
_cell.angle_alpha   90.00
_cell.angle_beta   90.00
_cell.angle_gamma   90.00
#
_symmetry.space_group_name_H-M   'P 1'
#
loop_
_entity.id
_entity.type
_entity.pdbx_description
1 polymer ?
#
loop_
_entity_poly.entity_id
_entity_poly.type
_entity_poly.pdbx_seq_one_letter_code
_entity_poly.pdbx_strand_id
1 'polypeptide(L)'
;MYQYFETCDNVVIASPIYFSELTGKLLDIGSRLQLYFSAKQFLHESPELKQKKGVVLLAGGGSGNPQKAYETAVCLMHYMNVQQISPLVCSHNTDHVPAEKDERVLSEIKKTAEFLNPSREEILFSAASVTMKSTPSEKIDLFRSLFRGREDVYALRWHNQKTGKSGYSPVCRNKWIPGICHLPQVKCADCNYRSYEPVTDKTIYLHLAGKDLLCRDVVGIYPMLPDETTYFLAIDFDEENWMEDVSAVRQVCQEHHIPASVERSRSGNGAHLWIFFDTPISAKTARQLGSCLLTLAMQQRHEIHFDSYDRMFPNQDTMPSGGFGNLIALPLQKQALVQ
;
A
#
# COMPACT_ATOMS: atom_id res chain seq x y z
N MET A 1 3.95 -16.07 -21.20
CA MET A 1 5.20 -16.44 -20.52
C MET A 1 6.29 -15.40 -20.80
N TYR A 2 6.75 -15.24 -22.04
CA TYR A 2 7.80 -14.26 -22.39
C TYR A 2 7.45 -12.81 -21.97
N GLN A 3 6.23 -12.35 -22.22
CA GLN A 3 5.75 -11.05 -21.74
C GLN A 3 5.85 -10.88 -20.20
N TYR A 4 5.71 -11.96 -19.43
CA TYR A 4 5.88 -11.89 -17.97
C TYR A 4 7.35 -11.71 -17.61
N PHE A 5 8.28 -12.37 -18.31
CA PHE A 5 9.72 -12.18 -18.10
C PHE A 5 10.18 -10.78 -18.49
N GLU A 6 9.56 -10.17 -19.50
CA GLU A 6 9.88 -8.79 -19.90
C GLU A 6 9.43 -7.77 -18.86
N THR A 7 8.24 -7.95 -18.27
CA THR A 7 7.62 -6.92 -17.43
C THR A 7 7.89 -7.06 -15.94
N CYS A 8 8.11 -8.26 -15.41
CA CYS A 8 8.25 -8.48 -13.98
C CYS A 8 9.57 -7.91 -13.41
N ASP A 9 9.51 -7.41 -12.19
CA ASP A 9 10.69 -6.90 -11.48
C ASP A 9 11.33 -7.98 -10.57
N ASN A 10 10.57 -9.04 -10.27
CA ASN A 10 10.95 -10.13 -9.37
C ASN A 10 10.66 -11.50 -10.00
N VAL A 11 11.49 -12.50 -9.66
CA VAL A 11 11.30 -13.91 -10.05
C VAL A 11 11.35 -14.79 -8.81
N VAL A 12 10.32 -15.61 -8.59
CA VAL A 12 10.30 -16.61 -7.52
C VAL A 12 10.20 -18.00 -8.13
N ILE A 13 11.21 -18.84 -7.88
CA ILE A 13 11.18 -20.26 -8.24
C ILE A 13 10.82 -21.03 -6.97
N ALA A 14 9.59 -21.54 -6.92
CA ALA A 14 9.12 -22.40 -5.84
C ALA A 14 8.95 -23.84 -6.36
N SER A 15 9.60 -24.81 -5.74
CA SER A 15 9.56 -26.20 -6.20
C SER A 15 9.64 -27.22 -5.06
N PRO A 16 8.85 -28.31 -5.10
CA PRO A 16 9.25 -29.51 -4.39
C PRO A 16 10.50 -30.12 -5.05
N ILE A 17 11.32 -30.77 -4.24
CA ILE A 17 12.53 -31.48 -4.70
C ILE A 17 12.15 -32.93 -4.97
N TYR A 18 12.28 -33.35 -6.23
CA TYR A 18 12.12 -34.75 -6.63
C TYR A 18 13.45 -35.28 -7.15
N PHE A 19 13.96 -36.33 -6.52
CA PHE A 19 15.26 -36.92 -6.87
C PHE A 19 16.42 -35.91 -6.90
N SER A 20 16.47 -35.02 -5.89
CA SER A 20 17.45 -33.93 -5.76
C SER A 20 17.41 -32.88 -6.90
N GLU A 21 16.28 -32.77 -7.60
CA GLU A 21 16.12 -31.83 -8.72
C GLU A 21 14.80 -31.06 -8.64
N LEU A 22 14.71 -29.92 -9.35
CA LEU A 22 13.46 -29.22 -9.61
C LEU A 22 12.45 -30.13 -10.32
N THR A 23 11.16 -29.82 -10.17
CA THR A 23 10.12 -30.56 -10.90
C THR A 23 10.28 -30.46 -12.42
N GLY A 24 9.90 -31.52 -13.13
CA GLY A 24 9.93 -31.54 -14.60
C GLY A 24 9.15 -30.39 -15.27
N LYS A 25 8.08 -29.90 -14.63
CA LYS A 25 7.34 -28.72 -15.13
C LYS A 25 8.17 -27.44 -15.13
N LEU A 26 9.04 -27.23 -14.13
CA LEU A 26 9.95 -26.08 -14.12
C LEU A 26 11.09 -26.26 -15.12
N LEU A 27 11.60 -27.48 -15.30
CA LEU A 27 12.61 -27.77 -16.30
C LEU A 27 12.09 -27.55 -17.74
N ASP A 28 10.79 -27.83 -17.98
CA ASP A 28 10.12 -27.50 -19.24
C ASP A 28 10.07 -25.99 -19.48
N ILE A 29 9.75 -25.19 -18.46
CA ILE A 29 9.82 -23.72 -18.54
C ILE A 29 11.25 -23.27 -18.84
N GLY A 30 12.25 -23.86 -18.16
CA GLY A 30 13.65 -23.56 -18.38
C GLY A 30 14.12 -23.85 -19.80
N SER A 31 13.65 -24.95 -20.39
CA SER A 31 13.97 -25.32 -21.78
C SER A 31 13.51 -24.24 -22.77
N ARG A 32 12.44 -23.51 -22.47
CA ARG A 32 11.94 -22.41 -23.31
C ARG A 32 12.82 -21.15 -23.29
N LEU A 33 13.70 -21.01 -22.30
CA LEU A 33 14.66 -19.90 -22.23
C LEU A 33 15.78 -20.04 -23.26
N GLN A 34 15.91 -21.20 -23.93
CA GLN A 34 16.84 -21.38 -25.05
C GLN A 34 16.60 -20.38 -26.19
N LEU A 35 15.38 -19.85 -26.34
CA LEU A 35 15.12 -18.76 -27.28
C LEU A 35 15.92 -17.50 -26.94
N TYR A 36 15.98 -17.10 -25.66
CA TYR A 36 16.77 -15.94 -25.22
C TYR A 36 18.27 -16.19 -25.39
N PHE A 37 18.74 -17.41 -25.08
CA PHE A 37 20.12 -17.81 -25.35
C PHE A 37 20.44 -17.71 -26.85
N SER A 38 19.58 -18.24 -27.71
CA SER A 38 19.80 -18.29 -29.15
C SER A 38 19.77 -16.90 -29.78
N ALA A 39 18.83 -16.05 -29.35
CA ALA A 39 18.75 -14.65 -29.78
C ALA A 39 20.07 -13.91 -29.46
N LYS A 40 20.55 -14.04 -28.22
CA LYS A 40 21.78 -13.39 -27.77
C LYS A 40 23.04 -13.93 -28.46
N GLN A 41 23.15 -15.26 -28.55
CA GLN A 41 24.39 -15.91 -28.98
C GLN A 41 24.54 -15.98 -30.49
N PHE A 42 23.44 -16.19 -31.24
CA PHE A 42 23.49 -16.46 -32.67
C PHE A 42 22.89 -15.33 -33.52
N LEU A 43 21.89 -14.62 -33.00
CA LEU A 43 21.25 -13.52 -33.74
C LEU A 43 21.82 -12.14 -33.37
N HIS A 44 22.67 -12.08 -32.34
CA HIS A 44 23.16 -10.82 -31.74
C HIS A 44 22.03 -9.88 -31.31
N GLU A 45 20.85 -10.42 -31.05
CA GLU A 45 19.70 -9.71 -30.52
C GLU A 45 19.72 -9.83 -28.99
N SER A 46 19.68 -8.70 -28.30
CA SER A 46 19.57 -8.69 -26.84
C SER A 46 18.18 -8.22 -26.46
N PRO A 47 17.23 -9.13 -26.17
CA PRO A 47 15.94 -8.74 -25.66
C PRO A 47 16.15 -7.96 -24.36
N GLU A 48 15.59 -6.76 -24.29
CA GLU A 48 15.70 -5.86 -23.14
C GLU A 48 14.88 -6.39 -21.96
N LEU A 49 15.37 -7.44 -21.32
CA LEU A 49 14.83 -7.90 -20.05
C LEU A 49 15.27 -6.93 -18.96
N LYS A 50 14.33 -6.38 -18.18
CA LYS A 50 14.65 -5.62 -16.97
C LYS A 50 15.54 -6.45 -16.04
N GLN A 51 16.45 -5.79 -15.31
CA GLN A 51 17.16 -6.41 -14.19
C GLN A 51 16.17 -6.79 -13.08
N LYS A 52 16.37 -7.96 -12.46
CA LYS A 52 15.42 -8.50 -11.49
C LYS A 52 16.08 -9.00 -10.21
N LYS A 53 15.28 -9.08 -9.14
CA LYS A 53 15.62 -9.82 -7.91
C LYS A 53 14.99 -11.23 -7.95
N GLY A 54 15.64 -12.20 -7.32
CA GLY A 54 15.29 -13.61 -7.37
C GLY A 54 15.22 -14.28 -6.01
N VAL A 55 14.24 -15.17 -5.81
CA VAL A 55 14.14 -16.02 -4.61
C VAL A 55 13.88 -17.46 -5.02
N VAL A 56 14.63 -18.39 -4.43
CA VAL A 56 14.44 -19.84 -4.62
C VAL A 56 13.87 -20.43 -3.33
N LEU A 57 12.69 -21.04 -3.46
CA LEU A 57 11.98 -21.73 -2.38
C LEU A 57 11.91 -23.22 -2.69
N LEU A 58 12.55 -24.05 -1.86
CA LEU A 58 12.55 -25.50 -2.04
C LEU A 58 11.90 -26.22 -0.85
N ALA A 59 11.18 -27.30 -1.15
CA ALA A 59 10.64 -28.20 -0.13
C ALA A 59 10.91 -29.66 -0.50
N GLY A 60 11.40 -30.49 0.42
CA GLY A 60 11.73 -31.88 0.11
C GLY A 60 11.75 -32.81 1.31
N GLY A 61 11.37 -34.06 1.08
CA GLY A 61 11.52 -35.17 2.02
C GLY A 61 12.76 -36.03 1.72
N GLY A 62 13.05 -36.96 2.61
CA GLY A 62 14.08 -37.97 2.46
C GLY A 62 15.50 -37.48 2.72
N SER A 63 16.49 -38.27 2.29
CA SER A 63 17.92 -38.01 2.48
C SER A 63 18.58 -37.31 1.29
N GLY A 64 17.77 -36.67 0.42
CA GLY A 64 18.27 -35.95 -0.75
C GLY A 64 19.07 -34.70 -0.38
N ASN A 65 19.68 -34.04 -1.37
CA ASN A 65 20.38 -32.78 -1.19
C ASN A 65 19.71 -31.69 -2.07
N PRO A 66 19.28 -30.55 -1.49
CA PRO A 66 18.65 -29.46 -2.26
C PRO A 66 19.62 -28.72 -3.20
N GLN A 67 20.94 -28.89 -3.03
CA GLN A 67 21.97 -28.09 -3.69
C GLN A 67 21.86 -28.15 -5.22
N LYS A 68 21.66 -29.34 -5.80
CA LYS A 68 21.54 -29.49 -7.25
C LYS A 68 20.31 -28.76 -7.80
N ALA A 69 19.16 -28.94 -7.17
CA ALA A 69 17.93 -28.23 -7.54
C ALA A 69 18.10 -26.70 -7.45
N TYR A 70 18.81 -26.23 -6.41
CA TYR A 70 19.14 -24.82 -6.25
C TYR A 70 20.06 -24.29 -7.37
N GLU A 71 21.13 -25.02 -7.70
CA GLU A 71 22.04 -24.67 -8.80
C GLU A 71 21.30 -24.59 -10.15
N THR A 72 20.41 -25.55 -10.41
CA THR A 72 19.54 -25.51 -11.59
C THR A 72 18.65 -24.28 -11.58
N ALA A 73 18.02 -23.93 -10.45
CA ALA A 73 17.16 -22.74 -10.33
C ALA A 73 17.93 -21.45 -10.58
N VAL A 74 19.13 -21.32 -10.02
CA VAL A 74 20.03 -20.16 -10.23
C VAL A 74 20.40 -20.02 -11.71
N CYS A 75 20.70 -21.14 -12.39
CA CYS A 75 20.97 -21.14 -13.82
C CYS A 75 19.78 -20.59 -14.62
N LEU A 76 18.56 -21.04 -14.32
CA LEU A 76 17.35 -20.52 -14.98
C LEU A 76 17.13 -19.03 -14.71
N MET A 77 17.34 -18.58 -13.47
CA MET A 77 17.23 -17.17 -13.10
C MET A 77 18.22 -16.27 -13.85
N HIS A 78 19.44 -16.75 -14.10
CA HIS A 78 20.42 -16.01 -14.89
C HIS A 78 19.91 -15.70 -16.30
N TYR A 79 19.27 -16.67 -16.97
CA TYR A 79 18.65 -16.47 -18.28
C TYR A 79 17.40 -15.60 -18.26
N MET A 80 16.83 -15.32 -17.08
CA MET A 80 15.73 -14.37 -16.89
C MET A 80 16.21 -12.96 -16.49
N ASN A 81 17.53 -12.70 -16.55
CA ASN A 81 18.17 -11.45 -16.14
C ASN A 81 18.00 -11.10 -14.64
N VAL A 82 17.97 -12.12 -13.79
CA VAL A 82 18.04 -11.94 -12.33
C VAL A 82 19.49 -11.65 -11.93
N GLN A 83 19.72 -10.50 -11.31
CA GLN A 83 21.05 -10.02 -10.92
C GLN A 83 21.34 -10.21 -9.42
N GLN A 84 20.30 -10.27 -8.61
CA GLN A 84 20.41 -10.46 -7.16
C GLN A 84 19.53 -11.64 -6.76
N ILE A 85 20.10 -12.62 -6.07
CA ILE A 85 19.38 -13.80 -5.60
C ILE A 85 19.52 -13.85 -4.07
N SER A 86 18.41 -13.96 -3.36
CA SER A 86 18.43 -14.14 -1.91
C SER A 86 19.09 -15.48 -1.54
N PRO A 87 19.55 -15.64 -0.29
CA PRO A 87 19.89 -16.97 0.22
C PRO A 87 18.75 -17.97 -0.02
N LEU A 88 19.12 -19.23 -0.31
CA LEU A 88 18.17 -20.32 -0.50
C LEU A 88 17.28 -20.48 0.74
N VAL A 89 15.97 -20.55 0.51
CA VAL A 89 15.01 -20.95 1.54
C VAL A 89 14.59 -22.38 1.26
N CYS A 90 14.94 -23.30 2.15
CA CYS A 90 14.68 -24.71 1.98
C CYS A 90 14.10 -25.33 3.24
N SER A 91 12.93 -25.95 3.13
CA SER A 91 12.41 -26.88 4.14
C SER A 91 12.74 -28.30 3.69
N HIS A 92 13.68 -28.94 4.38
CA HIS A 92 14.08 -30.32 4.10
C HIS A 92 13.58 -31.25 5.21
N ASN A 93 13.54 -32.56 4.94
CA ASN A 93 13.01 -33.58 5.85
C ASN A 93 11.51 -33.39 6.15
N THR A 94 10.75 -33.00 5.13
CA THR A 94 9.31 -32.73 5.27
C THR A 94 8.48 -33.97 5.65
N ASP A 95 9.06 -35.17 5.58
CA ASP A 95 8.46 -36.41 6.05
C ASP A 95 8.29 -36.45 7.59
N HIS A 96 9.07 -35.63 8.30
CA HIS A 96 9.04 -35.55 9.77
C HIS A 96 8.43 -34.24 10.28
N VAL A 97 8.78 -33.12 9.66
CA VAL A 97 8.25 -31.80 10.01
C VAL A 97 7.60 -31.21 8.76
N PRO A 98 6.27 -31.05 8.73
CA PRO A 98 5.61 -30.38 7.61
C PRO A 98 6.20 -28.98 7.39
N ALA A 99 6.39 -28.59 6.13
CA ALA A 99 7.01 -27.30 5.79
C ALA A 99 6.27 -26.09 6.41
N GLU A 100 4.96 -26.19 6.62
CA GLU A 100 4.12 -25.17 7.27
C GLU A 100 4.44 -24.98 8.76
N LYS A 101 5.15 -25.93 9.40
CA LYS A 101 5.55 -25.90 10.81
C LYS A 101 7.05 -25.66 11.00
N ASP A 102 7.80 -25.47 9.93
CA ASP A 102 9.23 -25.18 9.98
C ASP A 102 9.42 -23.68 10.29
N GLU A 103 9.49 -23.33 11.57
CA GLU A 103 9.59 -21.94 12.05
C GLU A 103 10.81 -21.20 11.48
N ARG A 104 11.92 -21.91 11.25
CA ARG A 104 13.13 -21.36 10.63
C ARG A 104 12.82 -20.91 9.20
N VAL A 105 12.19 -21.78 8.41
CA VAL A 105 11.79 -21.47 7.03
C VAL A 105 10.76 -20.33 7.00
N LEU A 106 9.79 -20.31 7.91
CA LEU A 106 8.81 -19.22 7.98
C LEU A 106 9.49 -17.86 8.28
N SER A 107 10.53 -17.85 9.12
CA SER A 107 11.33 -16.64 9.36
C SER A 107 12.14 -16.23 8.13
N GLU A 108 12.77 -17.20 7.45
CA GLU A 108 13.51 -16.96 6.20
C GLU A 108 12.60 -16.43 5.08
N ILE A 109 11.38 -16.96 4.93
CA ILE A 109 10.38 -16.46 3.97
C ILE A 109 10.09 -14.98 4.20
N LYS A 110 9.87 -14.55 5.45
CA LYS A 110 9.64 -13.13 5.77
C LYS A 110 10.80 -12.24 5.33
N LYS A 111 12.04 -12.65 5.59
CA LYS A 111 13.24 -11.92 5.16
C LYS A 111 13.36 -11.87 3.63
N THR A 112 13.03 -12.96 2.92
CA THR A 112 13.04 -12.95 1.45
C THR A 112 11.94 -12.09 0.85
N ALA A 113 10.77 -11.97 1.51
CA ALA A 113 9.73 -11.05 1.10
C ALA A 113 10.21 -9.58 1.22
N GLU A 114 10.90 -9.24 2.31
CA GLU A 114 11.54 -7.92 2.48
C GLU A 114 12.59 -7.64 1.39
N PHE A 115 13.39 -8.65 1.01
CA PHE A 115 14.37 -8.55 -0.07
C PHE A 115 13.74 -8.28 -1.45
N LEU A 116 12.61 -8.93 -1.74
CA LEU A 116 11.87 -8.74 -3.00
C LEU A 116 11.15 -7.40 -3.07
N ASN A 117 10.77 -6.85 -1.92
CA ASN A 117 10.15 -5.54 -1.86
C ASN A 117 11.17 -4.48 -2.32
N PRO A 118 10.75 -3.47 -3.12
CA PRO A 118 11.63 -2.38 -3.50
C PRO A 118 12.16 -1.68 -2.26
N SER A 119 13.44 -1.32 -2.27
CA SER A 119 14.03 -0.59 -1.15
C SER A 119 13.36 0.78 -1.04
N ARG A 120 13.31 1.33 0.16
CA ARG A 120 12.69 2.65 0.34
C ARG A 120 13.40 3.74 -0.44
N GLU A 121 14.71 3.64 -0.66
CA GLU A 121 15.47 4.54 -1.53
C GLU A 121 15.03 4.39 -2.99
N GLU A 122 14.78 3.17 -3.46
CA GLU A 122 14.21 2.90 -4.79
C GLU A 122 12.79 3.48 -4.90
N ILE A 123 11.95 3.34 -3.86
CA ILE A 123 10.60 3.90 -3.81
C ILE A 123 10.65 5.44 -3.77
N LEU A 124 11.52 6.04 -2.96
CA LEU A 124 11.65 7.51 -2.84
C LEU A 124 12.27 8.12 -4.10
N PHE A 125 13.25 7.45 -4.72
CA PHE A 125 13.84 7.86 -5.99
C PHE A 125 12.83 7.74 -7.14
N SER A 126 12.04 6.65 -7.16
CA SER A 126 10.91 6.48 -8.08
C SER A 126 9.83 7.54 -7.84
N ALA A 127 9.47 7.82 -6.58
CA ALA A 127 8.51 8.85 -6.17
C ALA A 127 8.94 10.26 -6.61
N ALA A 128 10.22 10.60 -6.44
CA ALA A 128 10.80 11.85 -6.93
C ALA A 128 10.80 11.96 -8.47
N SER A 129 10.63 10.83 -9.18
CA SER A 129 10.56 10.74 -10.63
C SER A 129 9.13 10.64 -11.19
N VAL A 130 8.10 10.57 -10.33
CA VAL A 130 6.71 10.52 -10.82
C VAL A 130 6.35 11.87 -11.44
N THR A 131 6.10 11.85 -12.74
CA THR A 131 5.69 13.02 -13.52
C THR A 131 4.31 12.81 -14.13
N MET A 132 3.79 13.83 -14.80
CA MET A 132 2.56 13.70 -15.59
C MET A 132 2.63 12.58 -16.63
N LYS A 133 3.82 12.22 -17.13
CA LYS A 133 4.04 11.16 -18.12
C LYS A 133 4.15 9.76 -17.51
N SER A 134 4.30 9.65 -16.19
CA SER A 134 4.37 8.35 -15.52
C SER A 134 3.09 7.53 -15.72
N THR A 135 3.26 6.22 -15.72
CA THR A 135 2.19 5.26 -15.89
C THR A 135 1.18 5.33 -14.76
N PRO A 136 -0.06 4.83 -14.95
CA PRO A 136 -1.03 4.74 -13.86
C PRO A 136 -0.51 3.94 -12.66
N SER A 137 0.28 2.87 -12.88
CA SER A 137 0.82 2.04 -11.80
C SER A 137 1.75 2.84 -10.90
N GLU A 138 2.75 3.52 -11.47
CA GLU A 138 3.72 4.32 -10.70
C GLU A 138 3.04 5.43 -9.88
N LYS A 139 1.98 6.04 -10.44
CA LYS A 139 1.18 7.05 -9.73
C LYS A 139 0.39 6.44 -8.57
N ILE A 140 -0.16 5.25 -8.75
CA ILE A 140 -0.87 4.51 -7.70
C ILE A 140 0.12 4.11 -6.60
N ASP A 141 1.29 3.61 -6.96
CA ASP A 141 2.33 3.19 -6.02
C ASP A 141 2.78 4.36 -5.14
N LEU A 142 3.07 5.52 -5.74
CA LEU A 142 3.36 6.74 -5.01
C LEU A 142 2.21 7.14 -4.08
N PHE A 143 0.98 7.18 -4.60
CA PHE A 143 -0.18 7.60 -3.83
C PHE A 143 -0.41 6.69 -2.61
N ARG A 144 -0.33 5.37 -2.81
CA ARG A 144 -0.44 4.37 -1.74
C ARG A 144 0.73 4.44 -0.76
N SER A 145 1.92 4.87 -1.20
CA SER A 145 3.06 5.06 -0.31
C SER A 145 2.92 6.27 0.62
N LEU A 146 2.06 7.24 0.29
CA LEU A 146 1.83 8.42 1.12
C LEU A 146 0.57 8.26 1.98
N PHE A 147 -0.56 7.94 1.38
CA PHE A 147 -1.86 7.88 2.05
C PHE A 147 -2.17 6.50 2.60
N ARG A 148 -1.36 6.04 3.56
CA ARG A 148 -1.47 4.72 4.19
C ARG A 148 -2.37 4.74 5.41
N GLY A 149 -3.39 3.90 5.38
CA GLY A 149 -4.23 3.57 6.54
C GLY A 149 -4.47 2.06 6.59
N ARG A 150 -5.62 1.65 7.12
CA ARG A 150 -6.06 0.25 7.07
C ARG A 150 -6.20 -0.24 5.63
N GLU A 151 -5.63 -1.41 5.35
CA GLU A 151 -5.76 -2.06 4.04
C GLU A 151 -6.93 -3.04 3.96
N ASP A 152 -7.48 -3.48 5.11
CA ASP A 152 -8.54 -4.48 5.20
C ASP A 152 -9.95 -3.91 5.00
N VAL A 153 -10.10 -2.58 5.02
CA VAL A 153 -11.38 -1.90 4.86
C VAL A 153 -11.20 -0.49 4.29
N TYR A 154 -12.08 -0.11 3.38
CA TYR A 154 -12.25 1.28 2.92
C TYR A 154 -13.71 1.66 2.84
N ALA A 155 -13.98 2.96 2.72
CA ALA A 155 -15.31 3.48 2.48
C ALA A 155 -15.41 4.17 1.12
N LEU A 156 -16.62 4.18 0.57
CA LEU A 156 -16.97 5.03 -0.56
C LEU A 156 -17.91 6.13 -0.13
N ARG A 157 -17.77 7.28 -0.79
CA ARG A 157 -18.75 8.35 -0.68
C ARG A 157 -20.06 7.93 -1.33
N TRP A 158 -21.18 8.19 -0.66
CA TRP A 158 -22.51 8.14 -1.24
C TRP A 158 -23.09 9.54 -1.32
N HIS A 159 -23.97 9.76 -2.29
CA HIS A 159 -24.71 11.01 -2.44
C HIS A 159 -26.15 10.69 -2.81
N ASN A 160 -27.09 11.24 -2.04
CA ASN A 160 -28.51 11.07 -2.28
C ASN A 160 -29.06 12.31 -2.99
N GLN A 161 -29.29 12.17 -4.30
CA GLN A 161 -29.76 13.26 -5.16
C GLN A 161 -31.11 13.87 -4.74
N LYS A 162 -31.98 13.09 -4.08
CA LYS A 162 -33.29 13.59 -3.62
C LYS A 162 -33.19 14.52 -2.42
N THR A 163 -32.24 14.23 -1.53
CA THR A 163 -32.08 14.96 -0.25
C THR A 163 -30.89 15.92 -0.23
N GLY A 164 -30.02 15.86 -1.24
CA GLY A 164 -28.73 16.55 -1.28
C GLY A 164 -27.68 16.00 -0.30
N LYS A 165 -28.05 15.11 0.62
CA LYS A 165 -27.13 14.58 1.64
C LYS A 165 -26.04 13.70 1.03
N SER A 166 -24.85 13.75 1.63
CA SER A 166 -23.75 12.85 1.31
C SER A 166 -23.05 12.38 2.57
N GLY A 167 -22.31 11.29 2.46
CA GLY A 167 -21.53 10.73 3.55
C GLY A 167 -20.67 9.58 3.05
N TYR A 168 -20.06 8.84 3.97
CA TYR A 168 -19.24 7.69 3.65
C TYR A 168 -19.84 6.43 4.27
N SER A 169 -19.58 5.28 3.65
CA SER A 169 -19.93 3.99 4.22
C SER A 169 -18.89 2.94 3.84
N PRO A 170 -18.49 2.07 4.77
CA PRO A 170 -17.63 0.94 4.46
C PRO A 170 -18.18 0.12 3.29
N VAL A 171 -17.29 -0.31 2.40
CA VAL A 171 -17.63 -1.24 1.33
C VAL A 171 -17.64 -2.66 1.88
N CYS A 172 -18.76 -3.34 1.71
CA CYS A 172 -18.96 -4.70 2.19
C CYS A 172 -19.57 -5.54 1.07
N ARG A 173 -18.95 -6.68 0.77
CA ARG A 173 -19.39 -7.61 -0.30
C ARG A 173 -20.79 -8.15 -0.05
N ASN A 174 -21.15 -8.31 1.22
CA ASN A 174 -22.44 -8.84 1.63
C ASN A 174 -23.53 -7.78 1.69
N LYS A 175 -23.21 -6.50 1.46
CA LYS A 175 -24.16 -5.40 1.57
C LYS A 175 -25.32 -5.61 0.59
N TRP A 176 -26.54 -5.51 1.10
CA TRP A 176 -27.81 -5.69 0.36
C TRP A 176 -28.08 -7.11 -0.16
N ILE A 177 -27.30 -8.13 0.22
CA ILE A 177 -27.63 -9.52 -0.09
C ILE A 177 -28.78 -9.98 0.83
N PRO A 178 -29.95 -10.37 0.30
CA PRO A 178 -31.07 -10.85 1.09
C PRO A 178 -30.69 -12.06 1.94
N GLY A 179 -31.11 -12.08 3.20
CA GLY A 179 -30.80 -13.17 4.15
C GLY A 179 -29.40 -13.11 4.78
N ILE A 180 -28.51 -12.22 4.34
CA ILE A 180 -27.17 -12.02 4.91
C ILE A 180 -27.03 -10.60 5.49
N CYS A 181 -27.39 -9.58 4.71
CA CYS A 181 -27.40 -8.20 5.19
C CYS A 181 -28.80 -7.83 5.71
N HIS A 182 -28.86 -7.41 6.96
CA HIS A 182 -30.10 -7.01 7.63
C HIS A 182 -30.20 -5.48 7.81
N LEU A 183 -29.64 -4.70 6.89
CA LEU A 183 -29.88 -3.25 6.88
C LEU A 183 -31.34 -2.97 6.45
N PRO A 184 -32.05 -2.03 7.09
CA PRO A 184 -31.58 -1.12 8.15
C PRO A 184 -31.72 -1.66 9.59
N GLN A 185 -32.26 -2.86 9.81
CA GLN A 185 -32.58 -3.42 11.13
C GLN A 185 -31.33 -3.64 12.02
N VAL A 186 -30.21 -4.06 11.44
CA VAL A 186 -28.93 -4.27 12.14
C VAL A 186 -27.87 -3.33 11.55
N LYS A 187 -27.21 -2.57 12.41
CA LYS A 187 -26.12 -1.67 12.00
C LYS A 187 -24.90 -2.48 11.58
N CYS A 188 -24.12 -1.96 10.63
CA CYS A 188 -22.90 -2.65 10.16
C CYS A 188 -21.86 -2.90 11.26
N ALA A 189 -21.80 -2.04 12.29
CA ALA A 189 -20.90 -2.22 13.44
C ALA A 189 -21.21 -3.52 14.21
N ASP A 190 -22.49 -3.87 14.32
CA ASP A 190 -22.99 -5.03 15.08
C ASP A 190 -23.26 -6.26 14.19
N CYS A 191 -22.90 -6.18 12.90
CA CYS A 191 -23.20 -7.24 11.92
C CYS A 191 -22.13 -8.35 11.94
N ASN A 192 -22.56 -9.58 12.25
CA ASN A 192 -21.69 -10.78 12.25
C ASN A 192 -21.36 -11.29 10.84
N TYR A 193 -22.08 -10.85 9.81
CA TYR A 193 -21.87 -11.26 8.41
C TYR A 193 -21.13 -10.19 7.59
N ARG A 194 -20.47 -9.23 8.23
CA ARG A 194 -19.69 -8.20 7.52
C ARG A 194 -18.51 -8.85 6.78
N SER A 195 -18.34 -8.48 5.52
CA SER A 195 -17.23 -8.92 4.67
C SER A 195 -16.69 -7.71 3.93
N TYR A 196 -15.84 -6.93 4.61
CA TYR A 196 -15.27 -5.71 4.04
C TYR A 196 -14.36 -6.01 2.84
N GLU A 197 -14.26 -5.03 1.95
CA GLU A 197 -13.34 -5.09 0.83
C GLU A 197 -12.02 -4.38 1.16
N PRO A 198 -10.88 -4.98 0.78
CA PRO A 198 -9.59 -4.36 0.99
C PRO A 198 -9.31 -3.22 0.00
N VAL A 199 -8.34 -2.37 0.33
CA VAL A 199 -7.86 -1.32 -0.59
C VAL A 199 -6.99 -1.94 -1.68
N THR A 200 -7.47 -1.89 -2.92
CA THR A 200 -6.74 -2.42 -4.10
C THR A 200 -6.26 -1.31 -5.02
N ASP A 201 -5.32 -1.61 -5.91
CA ASP A 201 -4.83 -0.64 -6.90
C ASP A 201 -5.95 -0.20 -7.85
N LYS A 202 -6.89 -1.11 -8.14
CA LYS A 202 -8.11 -0.77 -8.87
C LYS A 202 -8.96 0.26 -8.09
N THR A 203 -9.08 0.12 -6.78
CA THR A 203 -9.79 1.07 -5.91
C THR A 203 -9.16 2.46 -6.01
N ILE A 204 -7.83 2.54 -5.89
CA ILE A 204 -7.08 3.80 -5.97
C ILE A 204 -7.11 4.38 -7.40
N TYR A 205 -7.03 3.55 -8.43
CA TYR A 205 -7.17 3.98 -9.82
C TYR A 205 -8.52 4.65 -10.06
N LEU A 206 -9.62 4.03 -9.62
CA LEU A 206 -10.97 4.58 -9.79
C LEU A 206 -11.13 5.90 -9.03
N HIS A 207 -10.57 5.98 -7.83
CA HIS A 207 -10.51 7.21 -7.07
C HIS A 207 -9.79 8.33 -7.84
N LEU A 208 -8.54 8.11 -8.25
CA LEU A 208 -7.77 9.13 -8.96
C LEU A 208 -8.35 9.49 -10.33
N ALA A 209 -8.97 8.52 -11.03
CA ALA A 209 -9.63 8.77 -12.30
C ALA A 209 -10.83 9.71 -12.18
N GLY A 210 -11.51 9.70 -11.03
CA GLY A 210 -12.60 10.62 -10.67
C GLY A 210 -13.66 10.79 -11.76
N LYS A 211 -14.21 9.68 -12.25
CA LYS A 211 -15.13 9.65 -13.39
C LYS A 211 -16.59 9.84 -12.99
N ASP A 212 -16.94 9.62 -11.71
CA ASP A 212 -18.30 9.81 -11.24
C ASP A 212 -18.57 11.30 -10.99
N LEU A 213 -19.48 11.89 -11.77
CA LEU A 213 -19.90 13.30 -11.65
C LEU A 213 -20.52 13.63 -10.27
N LEU A 214 -21.05 12.62 -9.57
CA LEU A 214 -21.57 12.79 -8.21
C LEU A 214 -20.51 12.51 -7.14
N CYS A 215 -19.26 12.27 -7.54
CA CYS A 215 -18.12 11.98 -6.66
C CYS A 215 -18.43 10.83 -5.68
N ARG A 216 -19.03 9.74 -6.17
CA ARG A 216 -19.28 8.50 -5.39
C ARG A 216 -18.10 7.53 -5.43
N ASP A 217 -17.16 7.77 -6.34
CA ASP A 217 -15.88 7.08 -6.46
C ASP A 217 -14.79 7.65 -5.53
N VAL A 218 -15.13 8.66 -4.71
CA VAL A 218 -14.23 9.17 -3.69
C VAL A 218 -14.08 8.12 -2.60
N VAL A 219 -12.85 7.63 -2.44
CA VAL A 219 -12.46 6.67 -1.43
C VAL A 219 -12.16 7.41 -0.14
N GLY A 220 -12.58 6.85 0.99
CA GLY A 220 -12.11 7.23 2.31
C GLY A 220 -11.41 6.05 2.98
N ILE A 221 -10.40 6.35 3.77
CA ILE A 221 -9.60 5.37 4.51
C ILE A 221 -9.67 5.64 6.01
N TYR A 222 -9.23 4.66 6.78
CA TYR A 222 -9.12 4.73 8.23
C TYR A 222 -7.63 4.82 8.60
N PRO A 223 -7.12 5.98 9.09
CA PRO A 223 -5.69 6.19 9.32
C PRO A 223 -5.11 5.32 10.44
N MET A 224 -5.92 5.06 11.48
CA MET A 224 -5.49 4.30 12.64
C MET A 224 -5.47 2.80 12.34
N LEU A 225 -4.31 2.18 12.51
CA LEU A 225 -4.11 0.75 12.34
C LEU A 225 -4.62 -0.04 13.57
N PRO A 226 -4.82 -1.37 13.46
CA PRO A 226 -5.30 -2.20 14.56
C PRO A 226 -4.43 -2.19 15.82
N ASP A 227 -3.13 -1.89 15.69
CA ASP A 227 -2.16 -1.74 16.78
C ASP A 227 -2.05 -0.30 17.31
N GLU A 228 -3.03 0.55 16.97
CA GLU A 228 -3.14 1.95 17.42
C GLU A 228 -2.03 2.87 16.89
N THR A 229 -1.38 2.45 15.80
CA THR A 229 -0.38 3.26 15.09
C THR A 229 -0.95 3.94 13.84
N THR A 230 -0.21 4.89 13.25
CA THR A 230 -0.57 5.61 12.02
C THR A 230 0.67 5.95 11.19
N TYR A 231 0.51 6.03 9.87
CA TYR A 231 1.56 6.45 8.93
C TYR A 231 1.54 7.94 8.60
N PHE A 232 0.54 8.67 9.06
CA PHE A 232 0.48 10.12 8.88
C PHE A 232 -0.30 10.80 10.00
N LEU A 233 -0.09 12.10 10.10
CA LEU A 233 -0.97 13.06 10.75
C LEU A 233 -1.54 13.97 9.67
N ALA A 234 -2.87 14.13 9.63
CA ALA A 234 -3.50 15.21 8.90
C ALA A 234 -4.20 16.17 9.87
N ILE A 235 -4.09 17.47 9.62
CA ILE A 235 -4.79 18.52 10.39
C ILE A 235 -5.74 19.21 9.42
N ASP A 236 -7.02 19.20 9.77
CA ASP A 236 -8.14 19.71 8.96
C ASP A 236 -8.42 21.17 9.32
N PHE A 237 -8.39 22.05 8.31
CA PHE A 237 -8.75 23.45 8.41
C PHE A 237 -9.90 23.73 7.44
N ASP A 238 -11.06 24.13 7.94
CA ASP A 238 -12.27 24.42 7.18
C ASP A 238 -12.75 25.86 7.47
N GLU A 239 -13.71 26.39 6.71
CA GLU A 239 -14.35 27.71 6.97
C GLU A 239 -13.49 28.94 6.67
N GLU A 240 -13.77 30.09 7.29
CA GLU A 240 -13.06 31.36 7.02
C GLU A 240 -11.62 31.32 7.55
N ASN A 241 -10.71 32.04 6.89
CA ASN A 241 -9.29 32.16 7.26
C ASN A 241 -8.46 30.86 7.26
N TRP A 242 -8.98 29.76 6.68
CA TRP A 242 -8.25 28.48 6.59
C TRP A 242 -6.86 28.63 5.94
N MET A 243 -6.69 29.57 5.01
CA MET A 243 -5.43 29.83 4.31
C MET A 243 -4.36 30.41 5.25
N GLU A 244 -4.75 31.36 6.07
CA GLU A 244 -3.89 31.99 7.08
C GLU A 244 -3.49 30.97 8.15
N ASP A 245 -4.46 30.20 8.65
CA ASP A 245 -4.27 29.21 9.71
C ASP A 245 -3.37 28.06 9.27
N VAL A 246 -3.65 27.46 8.11
CA VAL A 246 -2.82 26.37 7.57
C VAL A 246 -1.41 26.87 7.24
N SER A 247 -1.27 28.12 6.81
CA SER A 247 0.03 28.74 6.53
C SER A 247 0.83 28.99 7.80
N ALA A 248 0.19 29.39 8.90
CA ALA A 248 0.85 29.57 10.19
C ALA A 248 1.41 28.24 10.71
N VAL A 249 0.62 27.17 10.67
CA VAL A 249 1.09 25.83 11.09
C VAL A 249 2.19 25.31 10.17
N ARG A 250 2.06 25.54 8.86
CA ARG A 250 3.11 25.19 7.89
C ARG A 250 4.42 25.93 8.17
N GLN A 251 4.36 27.20 8.56
CA GLN A 251 5.55 27.99 8.92
C GLN A 251 6.24 27.40 10.15
N VAL A 252 5.49 27.07 11.21
CA VAL A 252 6.03 26.39 12.38
C VAL A 252 6.69 25.06 12.00
N CYS A 253 6.06 24.26 11.14
CA CYS A 253 6.66 23.03 10.63
C CYS A 253 8.02 23.32 9.94
N GLN A 254 8.10 24.37 9.12
CA GLN A 254 9.34 24.75 8.43
C GLN A 254 10.45 25.17 9.40
N GLU A 255 10.14 26.00 10.40
CA GLU A 255 11.09 26.46 11.41
C GLU A 255 11.66 25.30 12.23
N HIS A 256 10.84 24.28 12.49
CA HIS A 256 11.23 23.06 13.19
C HIS A 256 11.73 21.94 12.27
N HIS A 257 11.94 22.21 10.97
CA HIS A 257 12.43 21.25 9.99
C HIS A 257 11.56 19.99 9.86
N ILE A 258 10.25 20.14 10.04
CA ILE A 258 9.25 19.07 9.89
C ILE A 258 8.67 19.16 8.48
N PRO A 259 8.85 18.14 7.62
CA PRO A 259 8.24 18.12 6.29
C PRO A 259 6.71 18.06 6.39
N ALA A 260 6.04 19.07 5.84
CA ALA A 260 4.59 19.16 5.79
C ALA A 260 4.11 19.54 4.38
N SER A 261 3.04 18.90 3.92
CA SER A 261 2.40 19.16 2.64
C SER A 261 0.98 19.67 2.85
N VAL A 262 0.58 20.69 2.10
CA VAL A 262 -0.78 21.25 2.19
C VAL A 262 -1.58 20.83 0.96
N GLU A 263 -2.76 20.28 1.18
CA GLU A 263 -3.74 19.93 0.15
C GLU A 263 -5.01 20.75 0.36
N ARG A 264 -5.50 21.42 -0.68
CA ARG A 264 -6.79 22.11 -0.64
C ARG A 264 -7.90 21.05 -0.68
N SER A 265 -8.82 21.11 0.27
CA SER A 265 -9.91 20.14 0.38
C SER A 265 -10.84 20.17 -0.84
N ARG A 266 -11.61 19.09 -1.04
CA ARG A 266 -12.55 18.98 -2.17
C ARG A 266 -13.58 20.12 -2.22
N SER A 267 -14.03 20.63 -1.07
CA SER A 267 -15.05 21.69 -1.06
C SER A 267 -14.50 23.02 -1.59
N GLY A 268 -13.18 23.17 -1.68
CA GLY A 268 -12.50 24.43 -1.99
C GLY A 268 -12.43 25.40 -0.82
N ASN A 269 -13.12 25.11 0.29
CA ASN A 269 -13.28 25.99 1.45
C ASN A 269 -12.54 25.45 2.68
N GLY A 270 -11.38 24.83 2.45
CA GLY A 270 -10.56 24.26 3.50
C GLY A 270 -9.31 23.61 2.94
N ALA A 271 -8.46 23.12 3.83
CA ALA A 271 -7.25 22.40 3.50
C ALA A 271 -6.86 21.40 4.59
N HIS A 272 -6.16 20.36 4.17
CA HIS A 272 -5.47 19.44 5.07
C HIS A 272 -3.97 19.73 5.04
N LEU A 273 -3.38 19.86 6.23
CA LEU A 273 -1.93 19.81 6.40
C LEU A 273 -1.52 18.37 6.73
N TRP A 274 -0.70 17.77 5.88
CA TRP A 274 -0.24 16.39 5.97
C TRP A 274 1.21 16.32 6.44
N ILE A 275 1.47 15.46 7.42
CA ILE A 275 2.80 15.04 7.86
C ILE A 275 2.85 13.53 7.75
N PHE A 276 3.80 13.01 6.98
CA PHE A 276 3.95 11.58 6.73
C PHE A 276 5.08 10.99 7.57
N PHE A 277 4.89 9.78 8.07
CA PHE A 277 5.85 9.05 8.88
C PHE A 277 6.42 7.85 8.13
N ASP A 278 7.72 7.70 8.29
CA ASP A 278 8.54 6.65 7.69
C ASP A 278 8.15 5.24 8.14
N THR A 279 7.86 5.15 9.43
CA THR A 279 7.39 3.96 10.13
C THR A 279 6.13 4.35 10.88
N PRO A 280 5.19 3.41 11.11
CA PRO A 280 3.99 3.76 11.82
C PRO A 280 4.36 4.13 13.27
N ILE A 281 3.89 5.29 13.72
CA ILE A 281 4.06 5.74 15.11
C ILE A 281 2.74 5.64 15.84
N SER A 282 2.75 5.64 17.17
CA SER A 282 1.49 5.64 17.93
C SER A 282 0.62 6.84 17.55
N ALA A 283 -0.69 6.62 17.39
CA ALA A 283 -1.64 7.68 17.09
C ALA A 283 -1.58 8.80 18.12
N LYS A 284 -1.37 8.45 19.39
CA LYS A 284 -1.13 9.39 20.49
C LYS A 284 0.06 10.32 20.24
N THR A 285 1.21 9.77 19.85
CA THR A 285 2.41 10.56 19.55
C THR A 285 2.17 11.48 18.35
N ALA A 286 1.54 10.99 17.29
CA ALA A 286 1.18 11.80 16.13
C ALA A 286 0.27 12.99 16.52
N ARG A 287 -0.76 12.75 17.35
CA ARG A 287 -1.66 13.80 17.84
C ARG A 287 -0.94 14.80 18.75
N GLN A 288 -0.06 14.34 19.64
CA GLN A 288 0.74 15.22 20.49
C GLN A 288 1.63 16.15 19.66
N LEU A 289 2.25 15.64 18.59
CA LEU A 289 2.98 16.47 17.63
C LEU A 289 2.06 17.54 17.03
N GLY A 290 0.88 17.15 16.53
CA GLY A 290 -0.11 18.10 16.01
C GLY A 290 -0.52 19.17 17.00
N SER A 291 -0.80 18.80 18.25
CA SER A 291 -1.19 19.75 19.30
C SER A 291 -0.06 20.72 19.65
N CYS A 292 1.19 20.26 19.68
CA CYS A 292 2.35 21.12 19.86
C CYS A 292 2.51 22.12 18.71
N LEU A 293 2.35 21.67 17.46
CA LEU A 293 2.45 22.53 16.28
C LEU A 293 1.37 23.63 16.27
N LEU A 294 0.12 23.26 16.59
CA LEU A 294 -0.98 24.23 16.74
C LEU A 294 -0.68 25.23 17.85
N THR A 295 -0.21 24.76 19.01
CA THR A 295 0.12 25.63 20.16
C THR A 295 1.22 26.64 19.80
N LEU A 296 2.27 26.19 19.12
CA LEU A 296 3.36 27.06 18.66
C LEU A 296 2.85 28.08 17.63
N ALA A 297 1.99 27.67 16.70
CA ALA A 297 1.43 28.57 15.71
C ALA A 297 0.56 29.66 16.35
N MET A 298 -0.24 29.29 17.35
CA MET A 298 -1.02 30.23 18.17
C MET A 298 -0.14 31.25 18.91
N GLN A 299 1.01 30.81 19.46
CA GLN A 299 1.93 31.71 20.17
C GLN A 299 2.60 32.73 19.25
N GLN A 300 2.88 32.36 17.99
CA GLN A 300 3.49 33.26 17.01
C GLN A 300 2.51 34.31 16.47
N ARG A 301 1.20 34.05 16.55
CA ARG A 301 0.15 34.89 15.98
C ARG A 301 -0.91 35.20 17.03
N HIS A 302 -0.63 36.18 17.90
CA HIS A 302 -1.53 36.61 18.97
C HIS A 302 -2.91 37.11 18.48
N GLU A 303 -3.06 37.39 17.18
CA GLU A 303 -4.29 37.86 16.54
C GLU A 303 -5.06 36.77 15.78
N ILE A 304 -4.51 35.54 15.68
CA ILE A 304 -5.19 34.43 15.01
C ILE A 304 -5.96 33.61 16.05
N HIS A 305 -7.28 33.75 15.99
CA HIS A 305 -8.19 32.76 16.52
C HIS A 305 -8.24 31.66 15.45
N PHE A 306 -7.70 30.46 15.74
CA PHE A 306 -7.71 29.29 14.86
C PHE A 306 -9.14 28.75 14.66
N ASP A 307 -10.04 29.61 14.21
CA ASP A 307 -11.46 29.34 14.07
C ASP A 307 -11.71 28.33 12.95
N SER A 308 -10.75 28.18 12.03
CA SER A 308 -10.81 27.19 10.95
C SER A 308 -10.43 25.77 11.36
N TYR A 309 -9.80 25.56 12.53
CA TYR A 309 -9.39 24.21 12.95
C TYR A 309 -10.61 23.34 13.29
N ASP A 310 -10.81 22.24 12.56
CA ASP A 310 -11.87 21.25 12.85
C ASP A 310 -11.30 20.10 13.72
N ARG A 311 -10.33 19.33 13.18
CA ARG A 311 -9.84 18.11 13.83
C ARG A 311 -8.51 17.61 13.25
N MET A 312 -7.94 16.60 13.92
CA MET A 312 -6.80 15.82 13.42
C MET A 312 -7.23 14.43 12.94
N PHE A 313 -6.42 13.83 12.07
CA PHE A 313 -6.54 12.45 11.63
C PHE A 313 -5.22 11.70 11.87
N PRO A 314 -5.23 10.63 12.68
CA PRO A 314 -6.35 10.11 13.47
C PRO A 314 -6.83 11.10 14.55
N ASN A 315 -8.13 11.08 14.89
CA ASN A 315 -8.72 12.00 15.88
C ASN A 315 -8.74 11.41 17.31
N GLN A 316 -8.38 10.14 17.47
CA GLN A 316 -8.35 9.44 18.75
C GLN A 316 -6.96 8.83 19.02
N ASP A 317 -6.63 8.63 20.29
CA ASP A 317 -5.35 8.02 20.72
C ASP A 317 -5.38 6.49 20.66
N THR A 318 -6.56 5.89 20.86
CA THR A 318 -6.77 4.44 20.99
C THR A 318 -7.93 3.99 20.12
N MET A 319 -7.95 2.71 19.73
CA MET A 319 -8.99 2.16 18.85
C MET A 319 -10.36 2.08 19.58
N PRO A 320 -11.45 2.63 19.00
CA PRO A 320 -12.78 2.47 19.58
C PRO A 320 -13.26 1.02 19.49
N SER A 321 -13.96 0.55 20.52
CA SER A 321 -14.52 -0.81 20.56
C SER A 321 -15.42 -1.08 19.34
N GLY A 322 -15.08 -2.12 18.57
CA GLY A 322 -15.86 -2.57 17.41
C GLY A 322 -15.78 -1.65 16.18
N GLY A 323 -14.94 -0.61 16.19
CA GLY A 323 -14.78 0.34 15.09
C GLY A 323 -13.46 0.20 14.32
N PHE A 324 -13.25 1.12 13.36
CA PHE A 324 -12.02 1.25 12.57
C PHE A 324 -11.28 2.56 12.85
N GLY A 325 -11.72 3.32 13.85
CA GLY A 325 -11.35 4.72 14.03
C GLY A 325 -12.12 5.67 13.09
N ASN A 326 -11.67 6.91 13.01
CA ASN A 326 -12.25 7.94 12.16
C ASN A 326 -11.80 7.82 10.70
N LEU A 327 -12.70 8.20 9.80
CA LEU A 327 -12.45 8.16 8.37
C LEU A 327 -11.94 9.51 7.86
N ILE A 328 -10.90 9.48 7.03
CA ILE A 328 -10.49 10.63 6.19
C ILE A 328 -10.75 10.31 4.72
N ALA A 329 -11.22 11.29 3.95
CA ALA A 329 -11.34 11.16 2.51
C ALA A 329 -9.95 11.22 1.86
N LEU A 330 -9.67 10.35 0.90
CA LEU A 330 -8.43 10.44 0.13
C LEU A 330 -8.46 11.67 -0.79
N PRO A 331 -7.32 12.38 -0.93
CA PRO A 331 -7.23 13.60 -1.73
C PRO A 331 -6.99 13.29 -3.22
N LEU A 332 -6.96 14.34 -4.05
CA LEU A 332 -6.56 14.28 -5.47
C LEU A 332 -7.47 13.46 -6.39
N GLN A 333 -8.74 13.25 -6.00
CA GLN A 333 -9.75 12.76 -6.93
C GLN A 333 -9.95 13.78 -8.07
N LYS A 334 -9.95 13.34 -9.33
CA LYS A 334 -9.94 14.24 -10.50
C LYS A 334 -11.03 15.32 -10.48
N GLN A 335 -12.28 14.96 -10.17
CA GLN A 335 -13.39 15.91 -10.15
C GLN A 335 -13.28 16.93 -9.01
N ALA A 336 -12.66 16.56 -7.89
CA ALA A 336 -12.35 17.44 -6.77
C ALA A 336 -11.30 18.50 -7.11
N LEU A 337 -10.36 18.19 -8.01
CA LEU A 337 -9.31 19.12 -8.44
C LEU A 337 -9.79 20.17 -9.46
N VAL A 338 -10.90 19.89 -10.16
CA VAL A 338 -11.45 20.77 -11.21
C VAL A 338 -12.48 21.77 -10.65
N GLN A 339 -12.87 21.62 -9.37
CA GLN A 339 -13.87 22.46 -8.70
C GLN A 339 -13.30 23.79 -8.19
#